data_AF-A0A3A2ZWZ2-F1
#
_entry.id   AF-A0A3A2ZWZ2-F1
#
_cell.length_a   1.000
_cell.length_b   1.000
_cell.length_c   1.000
_cell.angle_alpha   90.00
_cell.angle_beta   90.00
_cell.angle_gamma   90.00
#
_symmetry.space_group_name_H-M   'P 1'
#
loop_
_entity.id
_entity.type
_entity.pdbx_description
1 polymer ?
#
loop_
_entity_poly.entity_id
_entity_poly.type
_entity_poly.pdbx_seq_one_letter_code
_entity_poly.pdbx_strand_id
1 'polypeptide(L)'
;MTVAACDVAFLHTAGLSQRKAEYIQGLATKFPSGELRADMLQSASYDDLVSKLTAVRGIGKWTVEMFACFGLKRWDVFSTGDLAVQRGMAEFFGKDVAQLQRKNGKWRYMSEQEMVEMAAKFAAYR
;
A
#
# COMPACT_ATOMS: atom_id res chain seq x y z
N MET A 1 20.62 16.68 7.91
CA MET A 1 20.19 15.70 8.94
C MET A 1 19.28 14.68 8.28
N THR A 2 19.56 13.39 8.40
CA THR A 2 18.74 12.31 7.80
C THR A 2 17.68 11.83 8.79
N VAL A 3 16.54 11.35 8.31
CA VAL A 3 15.47 10.78 9.17
C VAL A 3 16.00 9.70 10.11
N ALA A 4 16.91 8.85 9.64
CA ALA A 4 17.52 7.77 10.43
C ALA A 4 18.32 8.27 11.66
N ALA A 5 18.75 9.54 11.67
CA ALA A 5 19.52 10.14 12.75
C ALA A 5 18.65 10.96 13.72
N CYS A 6 17.37 11.16 13.40
CA CYS A 6 16.43 11.87 14.26
C CYS A 6 15.86 10.90 15.30
N ASP A 7 15.63 11.35 16.54
CA ASP A 7 14.83 10.60 17.50
C ASP A 7 13.32 10.73 17.21
N VAL A 8 12.52 9.86 17.84
CA VAL A 8 11.07 9.84 17.64
C VAL A 8 10.41 11.13 18.16
N ALA A 9 10.95 11.74 19.22
CA ALA A 9 10.43 12.97 19.80
C ALA A 9 10.55 14.14 18.80
N PHE A 10 11.68 14.27 18.11
CA PHE A 10 11.89 15.24 17.06
C PHE A 10 10.92 15.01 15.89
N LEU A 11 10.76 13.77 15.43
CA LEU A 11 9.82 13.44 14.37
C LEU A 11 8.36 13.77 14.73
N HIS A 12 7.99 13.65 16.00
CA HIS A 12 6.66 14.04 16.47
C HIS A 12 6.39 15.55 16.32
N THR A 13 7.42 16.39 16.43
CA THR A 13 7.29 17.85 16.20
C THR A 13 6.87 18.21 14.78
N ALA A 14 7.06 17.29 13.82
CA ALA A 14 6.62 17.44 12.44
C ALA A 14 5.15 17.02 12.21
N GLY A 15 4.39 16.73 13.27
CA GLY A 15 2.97 16.33 13.19
C GLY A 15 2.74 14.83 12.95
N LEU A 16 3.78 14.01 13.08
CA LEU A 16 3.66 12.56 13.02
C LEU A 16 3.09 12.03 14.35
N SER A 17 2.15 11.09 14.27
CA SER A 17 1.77 10.32 15.45
C SER A 17 2.95 9.47 15.94
N GLN A 18 2.98 9.14 17.22
CA GLN A 18 4.01 8.30 17.84
C GLN A 18 4.32 7.04 17.00
N ARG A 19 3.28 6.27 16.62
CA ARG A 19 3.44 5.06 15.80
C ARG A 19 4.02 5.36 14.42
N LYS A 20 3.57 6.42 13.74
CA LYS A 20 4.09 6.79 12.42
C LYS A 20 5.56 7.20 12.49
N ALA A 21 5.93 7.96 13.52
CA ALA A 21 7.31 8.36 13.76
C ALA A 21 8.20 7.13 14.00
N GLU A 22 7.79 6.17 14.82
CA GLU A 22 8.49 4.89 15.01
C GLU A 22 8.66 4.10 13.70
N TYR A 23 7.60 4.00 12.89
CA TYR A 23 7.65 3.24 11.63
C TYR A 23 8.55 3.91 10.59
N ILE A 24 8.45 5.23 10.45
CA ILE A 24 9.27 6.00 9.52
C ILE A 24 10.75 5.95 9.92
N GLN A 25 11.05 6.14 11.21
CA GLN A 25 12.41 6.04 11.71
C GLN A 25 12.96 4.61 11.51
N GLY A 26 12.18 3.58 11.88
CA GLY A 26 12.57 2.18 11.73
C GLY A 26 12.71 1.72 10.27
N LEU A 27 11.97 2.31 9.34
CA LEU A 27 12.20 2.11 7.91
C LEU A 27 13.48 2.80 7.45
N ALA A 28 13.71 4.05 7.89
CA ALA A 28 14.86 4.85 7.47
C ALA A 28 16.20 4.21 7.88
N THR A 29 16.27 3.53 9.03
CA THR A 29 17.49 2.85 9.50
C THR A 29 17.87 1.62 8.67
N LYS A 30 16.95 1.05 7.89
CA LYS A 30 17.21 -0.11 7.02
C LYS A 30 18.00 0.22 5.75
N PHE A 31 18.06 1.51 5.38
CA PHE A 31 18.81 1.95 4.20
C PHE A 31 20.32 2.05 4.47
N PRO A 32 20.79 2.71 5.54
CA PRO A 32 22.22 2.72 5.88
C PRO A 32 22.80 1.33 6.17
N SER A 33 22.00 0.39 6.70
CA SER A 33 22.44 -0.98 6.95
C SER A 33 22.55 -1.83 5.67
N GLY A 34 22.02 -1.35 4.54
CA GLY A 34 21.95 -2.09 3.29
C GLY A 34 20.86 -3.16 3.23
N GLU A 35 20.04 -3.31 4.27
CA GLU A 35 18.89 -4.23 4.30
C GLU A 35 17.86 -3.86 3.22
N LEU A 36 17.65 -2.56 3.01
CA LEU A 36 16.89 -2.01 1.90
C LEU A 36 17.79 -1.08 1.07
N ARG A 37 17.61 -1.12 -0.25
CA ARG A 37 18.25 -0.20 -1.18
C ARG A 37 17.27 0.24 -2.26
N ALA A 38 17.37 1.50 -2.68
CA ALA A 38 16.44 2.07 -3.65
C ALA A 38 16.49 1.36 -5.02
N ASP A 39 17.69 1.01 -5.47
CA ASP A 39 17.92 0.22 -6.70
C ASP A 39 17.21 -1.14 -6.64
N MET A 40 17.36 -1.86 -5.51
CA MET A 40 16.70 -3.14 -5.28
C MET A 40 15.17 -2.99 -5.34
N LEU A 41 14.60 -1.97 -4.69
CA LEU A 41 13.14 -1.76 -4.70
C LEU A 41 12.62 -1.43 -6.09
N GLN A 42 13.39 -0.68 -6.89
CA GLN A 42 13.04 -0.33 -8.26
C GLN A 42 13.01 -1.57 -9.17
N SER A 43 13.99 -2.48 -9.03
CA SER A 43 14.13 -3.65 -9.90
C SER A 43 13.40 -4.91 -9.40
N ALA A 44 12.87 -4.92 -8.18
CA ALA A 44 12.24 -6.09 -7.59
C ALA A 44 11.00 -6.57 -8.38
N SER A 45 10.71 -7.87 -8.36
CA SER A 45 9.38 -8.35 -8.77
C SER A 45 8.29 -7.79 -7.85
N TYR A 46 7.02 -7.84 -8.25
CA TYR A 46 5.93 -7.40 -7.37
C TYR A 46 5.88 -8.21 -6.07
N ASP A 47 6.02 -9.53 -6.18
CA ASP A 47 5.98 -10.44 -5.02
C ASP A 47 7.16 -10.19 -4.07
N ASP A 48 8.37 -9.97 -4.61
CA ASP A 48 9.54 -9.62 -3.79
C ASP A 48 9.37 -8.27 -3.10
N LEU A 49 8.79 -7.28 -3.80
CA LEU A 49 8.52 -5.96 -3.25
C LEU A 49 7.54 -6.04 -2.08
N VAL A 50 6.44 -6.78 -2.25
CA VAL A 50 5.45 -7.03 -1.19
C VAL A 50 6.10 -7.75 -0.01
N SER A 51 6.82 -8.84 -0.26
CA SER A 51 7.47 -9.63 0.80
C SER A 51 8.46 -8.79 1.62
N LYS A 52 9.37 -8.08 0.96
CA LYS A 52 10.40 -7.26 1.62
C LYS A 52 9.81 -6.11 2.42
N LEU A 53 8.87 -5.36 1.83
CA LEU A 53 8.34 -4.17 2.49
C LEU A 53 7.34 -4.51 3.60
N THR A 54 6.54 -5.56 3.46
CA THR A 54 5.62 -5.98 4.53
C THR A 54 6.32 -6.59 5.74
N ALA A 55 7.58 -7.04 5.60
CA ALA A 55 8.42 -7.41 6.73
C ALA A 55 8.81 -6.22 7.63
N VAL A 56 8.68 -4.98 7.12
CA VAL A 56 8.93 -3.76 7.90
C VAL A 56 7.70 -3.42 8.74
N ARG A 57 7.90 -3.32 10.06
CA ARG A 57 6.84 -2.94 11.01
C ARG A 57 6.16 -1.63 10.56
N GLY A 58 4.83 -1.68 10.43
CA GLY A 58 4.02 -0.53 10.04
C GLY A 58 3.70 -0.43 8.56
N ILE A 59 4.25 -1.32 7.72
CA ILE A 59 3.94 -1.40 6.30
C ILE A 59 3.07 -2.63 6.04
N GLY A 60 1.85 -2.40 5.54
CA GLY A 60 0.94 -3.46 5.08
C GLY A 60 0.91 -3.56 3.55
N LYS A 61 0.27 -4.62 3.03
CA LYS A 61 0.11 -4.86 1.58
C LYS A 61 -0.41 -3.61 0.84
N TRP A 62 -1.48 -2.99 1.34
CA TRP A 62 -2.04 -1.77 0.76
C TRP A 62 -1.02 -0.63 0.65
N THR A 63 -0.18 -0.43 1.68
CA THR A 63 0.87 0.60 1.63
C THR A 63 1.91 0.29 0.55
N VAL A 64 2.26 -0.99 0.37
CA VAL A 64 3.17 -1.42 -0.70
C VAL A 64 2.54 -1.20 -2.08
N GLU A 65 1.26 -1.50 -2.24
CA GLU A 65 0.51 -1.26 -3.48
C GLU A 65 0.51 0.23 -3.82
N MET A 66 0.20 1.12 -2.86
CA MET A 66 0.27 2.57 -3.06
C MET A 66 1.69 3.04 -3.41
N PHE A 67 2.70 2.48 -2.75
CA PHE A 67 4.10 2.78 -3.09
C PHE A 67 4.46 2.29 -4.50
N ALA A 68 3.99 1.12 -4.92
CA ALA A 68 4.24 0.58 -6.25
C ALA A 68 3.58 1.44 -7.34
N CYS A 69 2.33 1.90 -7.13
CA CYS A 69 1.63 2.80 -8.04
C CYS A 69 2.27 4.20 -8.10
N PHE A 70 2.46 4.84 -6.94
CA PHE A 70 2.81 6.27 -6.91
C PHE A 70 4.31 6.53 -6.76
N GLY A 71 5.02 5.69 -6.01
CA GLY A 71 6.46 5.79 -5.81
C GLY A 71 7.25 5.18 -6.96
N LEU A 72 6.96 3.93 -7.31
CA LEU A 72 7.66 3.20 -8.37
C LEU A 72 7.05 3.38 -9.76
N LYS A 73 5.84 3.95 -9.85
CA LYS A 73 5.11 4.18 -11.11
C LYS A 73 4.90 2.89 -11.91
N ARG A 74 4.63 1.78 -11.23
CA ARG A 74 4.29 0.51 -11.88
C ARG A 74 2.89 0.62 -12.49
N TRP A 75 2.77 0.10 -13.70
CA TRP A 75 1.54 0.21 -14.50
C TRP A 75 0.53 -0.89 -14.22
N ASP A 76 0.99 -2.02 -13.66
CA ASP A 76 0.16 -3.20 -13.42
C ASP A 76 0.07 -3.51 -11.92
N VAL A 77 -0.63 -2.67 -11.17
CA VAL A 77 -0.79 -2.81 -9.71
C VAL A 77 -2.23 -2.49 -9.33
N PHE A 78 -2.97 -3.53 -8.96
CA PHE A 78 -4.39 -3.42 -8.65
C PHE A 78 -4.68 -3.76 -7.18
N SER A 79 -4.93 -2.73 -6.39
CA SER A 79 -5.16 -2.82 -4.95
C SER A 79 -6.60 -3.24 -4.62
N THR A 80 -6.89 -4.53 -4.69
CA THR A 80 -8.20 -5.11 -4.37
C THR A 80 -8.62 -4.90 -2.91
N GLY A 81 -7.67 -4.64 -2.01
CA GLY A 81 -7.93 -4.32 -0.60
C GLY A 81 -8.34 -2.87 -0.34
N ASP A 82 -8.23 -1.98 -1.33
CA ASP A 82 -8.58 -0.57 -1.18
C ASP A 82 -10.10 -0.37 -1.27
N LEU A 83 -10.69 0.23 -0.24
CA LEU A 83 -12.13 0.42 -0.16
C LEU A 83 -12.66 1.45 -1.17
N ALA A 84 -11.88 2.47 -1.51
CA ALA A 84 -12.25 3.46 -2.50
C ALA A 84 -12.18 2.85 -3.92
N VAL A 85 -11.17 2.04 -4.21
CA VAL A 85 -11.09 1.27 -5.47
C VAL A 85 -12.24 0.27 -5.56
N GLN A 86 -12.51 -0.49 -4.50
CA GLN A 86 -13.66 -1.39 -4.43
C GLN A 86 -14.98 -0.67 -4.72
N ARG A 87 -15.20 0.49 -4.08
CA ARG A 87 -16.41 1.29 -4.26
C ARG A 87 -16.51 1.84 -5.69
N GLY A 88 -15.44 2.43 -6.20
CA GLY A 88 -15.40 3.00 -7.55
C GLY A 88 -15.61 1.93 -8.63
N MET A 89 -15.05 0.74 -8.43
CA MET A 89 -15.28 -0.40 -9.31
C MET A 89 -16.73 -0.88 -9.24
N ALA A 90 -17.30 -1.02 -8.04
CA ALA A 90 -18.70 -1.42 -7.87
C ALA A 90 -19.64 -0.46 -8.61
N GLU A 91 -19.42 0.85 -8.45
CA GLU A 91 -20.17 1.89 -9.15
C GLU A 91 -19.97 1.84 -10.67
N PHE A 92 -18.72 1.70 -11.13
CA PHE A 92 -18.38 1.62 -12.55
C PHE A 92 -19.05 0.42 -13.26
N PHE A 93 -19.23 -0.69 -12.55
CA PHE A 93 -19.92 -1.88 -13.06
C PHE A 93 -21.42 -1.91 -12.70
N GLY A 94 -21.99 -0.77 -12.26
CA GLY A 94 -23.44 -0.60 -12.09
C GLY A 94 -24.03 -1.22 -10.82
N LYS A 95 -23.22 -1.53 -9.81
CA LYS A 95 -23.72 -1.97 -8.50
C LYS A 95 -24.21 -0.76 -7.69
N ASP A 96 -25.34 -0.90 -7.00
CA ASP A 96 -25.84 0.12 -6.06
C ASP A 96 -25.02 0.10 -4.76
N VAL A 97 -24.00 0.97 -4.71
CA VAL A 97 -23.09 1.10 -3.56
C VAL A 97 -23.77 1.59 -2.28
N ALA A 98 -24.94 2.21 -2.36
CA ALA A 98 -25.71 2.62 -1.18
C ALA A 98 -26.40 1.42 -0.52
N GLN A 99 -26.75 0.40 -1.30
CA GLN A 99 -27.32 -0.86 -0.81
C GLN A 99 -26.25 -1.88 -0.39
N LEU A 100 -25.00 -1.72 -0.86
CA LEU A 100 -23.86 -2.54 -0.44
C LEU A 100 -23.39 -2.14 0.97
N GLN A 101 -24.12 -2.64 1.98
CA GLN A 101 -23.87 -2.39 3.40
C GLN A 101 -22.71 -3.25 3.96
N ARG A 102 -22.28 -2.91 5.18
CA ARG A 102 -21.29 -3.66 5.98
C ARG A 102 -21.72 -5.13 6.10
N LYS A 103 -20.92 -6.06 5.56
CA LYS A 103 -21.11 -7.49 5.78
C LYS A 103 -20.27 -7.91 7.00
N ASN A 104 -20.90 -8.50 8.01
CA ASN A 104 -20.23 -8.90 9.26
C ASN A 104 -19.42 -7.77 9.93
N GLY A 105 -19.93 -6.53 9.88
CA GLY A 105 -19.25 -5.38 10.46
C GLY A 105 -18.04 -4.85 9.67
N LYS A 106 -17.66 -5.45 8.54
CA LYS A 106 -16.60 -4.96 7.65
C LYS A 106 -17.18 -4.38 6.36
N TRP A 107 -16.62 -3.26 5.90
CA TRP A 107 -16.94 -2.69 4.59
C TRP A 107 -16.35 -3.58 3.50
N ARG A 108 -17.18 -4.00 2.54
CA ARG A 108 -16.75 -4.75 1.35
C ARG A 108 -17.76 -4.54 0.24
N TYR A 109 -17.35 -3.87 -0.83
CA TYR A 109 -18.25 -3.59 -1.97
C TYR A 109 -18.19 -4.69 -3.03
N MET A 110 -17.02 -5.33 -3.18
CA MET A 110 -16.80 -6.43 -4.12
C MET A 110 -15.86 -7.45 -3.49
N SER A 111 -15.99 -8.71 -3.90
CA SER A 111 -15.00 -9.74 -3.55
C SER A 111 -13.72 -9.54 -4.36
N GLU A 112 -12.59 -9.96 -3.81
CA GLU A 112 -11.29 -9.89 -4.50
C GLU A 112 -11.32 -10.66 -5.82
N GLN A 113 -11.98 -11.83 -5.83
CA GLN A 113 -12.14 -12.64 -7.04
C GLN A 113 -12.91 -11.88 -8.14
N GLU A 114 -14.08 -11.32 -7.82
CA GLU A 114 -14.85 -10.50 -8.78
C GLU A 114 -14.03 -9.33 -9.32
N MET A 115 -13.27 -8.65 -8.45
CA MET A 115 -12.44 -7.53 -8.86
C MET A 115 -11.33 -7.98 -9.83
N VAL A 116 -10.65 -9.09 -9.54
CA VAL A 116 -9.58 -9.61 -10.40
C VAL A 116 -10.12 -10.03 -11.75
N GLU A 117 -11.24 -10.76 -11.79
CA GLU A 117 -11.88 -11.22 -13.03
C GLU A 117 -12.30 -10.05 -13.92
N MET A 118 -12.95 -9.04 -13.33
CA MET A 118 -13.40 -7.87 -14.09
C MET A 118 -12.24 -6.95 -14.52
N ALA A 119 -11.16 -6.89 -13.73
CA ALA A 119 -9.98 -6.09 -14.05
C ALA A 119 -9.06 -6.76 -15.08
N ALA A 120 -9.23 -8.06 -15.35
CA ALA A 120 -8.37 -8.82 -16.27
C ALA A 120 -8.25 -8.18 -17.66
N LYS A 121 -9.32 -7.57 -18.16
CA LYS A 121 -9.34 -6.87 -19.46
C LYS A 121 -8.45 -5.63 -19.52
N PHE A 122 -8.02 -5.10 -18.38
CA PHE A 122 -7.13 -3.95 -18.30
C PHE A 122 -5.66 -4.36 -18.13
N ALA A 123 -5.34 -5.65 -18.04
CA ALA A 123 -3.95 -6.11 -18.01
C ALA A 123 -3.22 -5.73 -19.32
N ALA A 124 -1.95 -5.32 -19.28
CA ALA A 124 -1.03 -5.19 -18.14
C ALA A 124 -0.96 -3.75 -17.57
N TYR A 125 -2.10 -3.08 -17.47
CA TYR A 125 -2.24 -1.68 -17.04
C TYR A 125 -3.30 -1.53 -15.94
N ARG A 126 -3.40 -2.53 -15.05
CA ARG A 126 -4.42 -2.58 -13.99
C ARG A 126 -4.11 -1.63 -12.84
#